data_AF-W7MML1-F1
#
_entry.id   AF-W7MML1-F1
#
_cell.length_a   1.000
_cell.length_b   1.000
_cell.length_c   1.000
_cell.angle_alpha   90.00
_cell.angle_beta   90.00
_cell.angle_gamma   90.00
#
_symmetry.space_group_name_H-M   'P 1'
#
loop_
_entity.id
_entity.type
_entity.pdbx_description
1 polymer ?
#
loop_
_entity_poly.entity_id
_entity_poly.type
_entity_poly.pdbx_seq_one_letter_code
_entity_poly.pdbx_strand_id
1 'polypeptide(L)'
;MASIELTPEKPEFSAGSWHLECQMNENIAASTALYYFDSENVTSSRLSFRMQTNSYLNDEIKTGQNKYNCLERVFGTDLGMHGGLARSCVQSYGDVDTPGSRLLAFPNVFQNRVSSFKLQDPIKPGHRRFIALWLVDPHRRILSAANVPPRQKDQ
;
A
#
# COMPACT_ATOMS: atom_id res chain seq x y z
N MET A 1 -2.54 8.59 14.03
CA MET A 1 -1.07 8.76 14.07
C MET A 1 -0.47 7.42 14.44
N ALA A 2 0.58 6.98 13.73
CA ALA A 2 1.24 5.71 13.97
C ALA A 2 2.72 5.94 14.32
N SER A 3 3.23 5.17 15.28
CA SER A 3 4.63 5.21 15.74
C SER A 3 5.17 3.79 15.74
N ILE A 4 6.36 3.61 15.19
CA ILE A 4 7.13 2.37 15.29
C ILE A 4 8.37 2.70 16.12
N GLU A 5 8.51 2.03 17.26
CA GLU A 5 9.62 2.19 18.18
C GLU A 5 10.48 0.93 18.15
N LEU A 6 11.79 1.13 18.01
CA LEU A 6 12.80 0.09 18.04
C LEU A 6 13.67 0.30 19.28
N THR A 7 13.93 -0.78 19.99
CA THR A 7 14.78 -0.79 21.18
C THR A 7 15.98 -1.70 20.95
N PRO A 8 17.07 -1.58 21.74
CA PRO A 8 18.21 -2.48 21.65
C PRO A 8 17.83 -3.98 21.78
N GLU A 9 16.79 -4.30 22.56
CA GLU A 9 16.27 -5.67 22.73
C GLU A 9 15.48 -6.15 21.50
N LYS A 10 14.90 -5.22 20.74
CA LYS A 10 14.16 -5.48 19.51
C LYS A 10 14.62 -4.50 18.41
N PRO A 11 15.81 -4.72 17.84
CA PRO A 11 16.49 -3.73 17.00
C PRO A 11 15.96 -3.70 15.56
N GLU A 12 15.10 -4.65 15.18
CA GLU A 12 14.61 -4.82 13.81
C GLU A 12 13.09 -4.84 13.72
N PHE A 13 12.58 -4.12 12.72
CA PHE A 13 11.20 -4.19 12.26
C PHE A 13 11.14 -5.11 11.03
N SER A 14 10.37 -6.19 11.13
CA SER A 14 10.13 -7.08 9.99
C SER A 14 9.28 -6.41 8.92
N ALA A 15 9.54 -6.74 7.66
CA ALA A 15 8.80 -6.16 6.55
C ALA A 15 7.30 -6.48 6.69
N GLY A 16 6.46 -5.48 6.44
CA GLY A 16 5.01 -5.61 6.52
C GLY A 16 4.45 -6.59 5.49
N SER A 17 3.16 -6.94 5.64
CA SER A 17 2.41 -7.63 4.60
C SER A 17 1.99 -6.67 3.49
N TRP A 18 1.78 -7.20 2.29
CA TRP A 18 1.15 -6.45 1.21
C TRP A 18 -0.31 -6.20 1.56
N HIS A 19 -0.72 -4.93 1.53
CA HIS A 19 -2.09 -4.54 1.82
C HIS A 19 -2.54 -3.38 0.93
N LEU A 20 -3.86 -3.29 0.77
CA LEU A 20 -4.53 -2.05 0.36
C LEU A 20 -4.91 -1.33 1.65
N GLU A 21 -4.63 -0.04 1.72
CA GLU A 21 -4.91 0.77 2.92
C GLU A 21 -6.42 0.87 3.19
N CYS A 22 -7.26 0.70 2.16
CA CYS A 22 -8.69 0.86 2.31
C CYS A 22 -9.49 -0.11 1.44
N GLN A 23 -10.56 -0.65 2.01
CA GLN A 23 -11.50 -1.54 1.33
C GLN A 23 -12.63 -0.73 0.66
N MET A 24 -13.30 -1.31 -0.35
CA MET A 24 -14.36 -0.62 -1.13
C MET A 24 -15.52 -0.08 -0.27
N ASN A 25 -15.76 -0.67 0.90
CA ASN A 25 -16.77 -0.24 1.87
C ASN A 25 -16.42 1.10 2.55
N GLU A 26 -15.15 1.48 2.62
CA GLU A 26 -14.69 2.72 3.26
C GLU A 26 -14.81 3.94 2.32
N ASN A 27 -15.15 3.71 1.04
CA ASN A 27 -15.35 4.75 0.02
C ASN A 27 -14.17 5.70 -0.17
N ILE A 28 -12.96 5.24 0.15
CA ILE A 28 -11.75 6.04 0.04
C ILE A 28 -11.35 6.10 -1.43
N ALA A 29 -11.52 7.28 -2.03
CA ALA A 29 -11.22 7.53 -3.44
C ALA A 29 -9.70 7.44 -3.71
N ALA A 30 -8.88 7.83 -2.75
CA ALA A 30 -7.44 7.66 -2.83
C ALA A 30 -6.79 7.58 -1.44
N SER A 31 -5.76 6.73 -1.30
CA SER A 31 -4.95 6.62 -0.08
C SER A 31 -3.98 7.81 -0.01
N THR A 32 -4.55 8.97 0.29
CA THR A 32 -3.95 10.25 -0.07
C THR A 32 -3.12 10.80 1.07
N ALA A 33 -1.95 10.20 1.23
CA ALA A 33 -0.73 10.75 1.83
C ALA A 33 -0.25 10.10 3.13
N LEU A 34 0.91 9.44 3.04
CA LEU A 34 1.74 9.07 4.18
C LEU A 34 2.78 10.18 4.42
N TYR A 35 2.72 10.81 5.58
CA TYR A 35 3.69 11.83 6.00
C TYR A 35 4.57 11.29 7.12
N TYR A 36 5.86 11.09 6.83
CA TYR A 36 6.86 10.73 7.83
C TYR A 36 7.41 12.01 8.43
N PHE A 37 6.95 12.39 9.62
CA PHE A 37 7.34 13.68 10.21
C PHE A 37 8.54 13.58 11.15
N ASP A 38 8.79 12.40 11.72
CA ASP A 38 9.82 12.21 12.72
C ASP A 38 10.40 10.79 12.57
N SER A 39 11.72 10.71 12.40
CA SER A 39 12.45 9.47 12.16
C SER A 39 13.87 9.64 12.68
N GLU A 40 14.22 8.92 13.74
CA GLU A 40 15.51 9.04 14.41
C GLU A 40 16.10 7.65 14.67
N ASN A 41 17.42 7.54 14.48
CA ASN A 41 18.20 6.32 14.75
C ASN A 41 17.67 5.05 14.03
N VAL A 42 17.08 5.19 12.85
CA VAL A 42 16.58 4.08 12.03
C VAL A 42 17.17 4.11 10.61
N THR A 43 17.42 2.95 10.02
CA THR A 43 17.88 2.84 8.64
C THR A 43 16.79 3.32 7.66
N SER A 44 17.20 3.74 6.46
CA SER A 44 16.23 4.08 5.41
C SER A 44 15.30 2.90 5.14
N SER A 45 13.99 3.17 5.08
CA SER A 45 12.97 2.19 4.69
C SER A 45 12.35 2.60 3.36
N ARG A 46 11.82 1.61 2.66
CA ARG A 46 11.17 1.76 1.36
C ARG A 46 9.74 1.31 1.43
N LEU A 47 8.89 2.02 0.69
CA LEU A 47 7.53 1.60 0.42
C LEU A 47 7.50 1.00 -0.99
N SER A 48 7.23 -0.31 -1.06
CA SER A 48 7.09 -1.04 -2.32
C SER A 48 5.66 -0.96 -2.81
N PHE A 49 5.47 -0.79 -4.12
CA PHE A 49 4.15 -0.72 -4.74
C PHE A 49 3.93 -1.82 -5.79
N ARG A 50 2.73 -2.39 -5.80
CA ARG A 50 2.27 -3.29 -6.85
C ARG A 50 0.78 -3.11 -7.12
N MET A 51 0.31 -3.50 -8.29
CA MET A 51 -1.11 -3.48 -8.65
C MET A 51 -1.51 -4.80 -9.31
N GLN A 52 -2.73 -5.24 -9.07
CA GLN A 52 -3.30 -6.33 -9.83
C GLN A 52 -3.79 -5.79 -11.19
N THR A 53 -3.32 -6.41 -12.25
CA THR A 53 -3.75 -6.20 -13.62
C THR A 53 -4.87 -7.19 -13.94
N ASN A 54 -5.83 -6.78 -14.77
CA ASN A 54 -6.94 -7.65 -15.14
C ASN A 54 -6.43 -8.84 -16.00
N SER A 55 -6.70 -10.07 -15.55
CA SER A 55 -6.39 -11.30 -16.31
C SER A 55 -7.17 -11.39 -17.63
N TYR A 56 -8.31 -10.70 -17.72
CA TYR A 56 -9.17 -10.62 -18.91
C TYR A 56 -8.84 -9.44 -19.83
N LEU A 57 -7.69 -8.77 -19.67
CA LEU A 57 -7.20 -7.80 -20.67
C LEU A 57 -7.18 -8.38 -22.09
N ASN A 58 -7.12 -9.72 -22.23
CA ASN A 58 -7.20 -10.43 -23.49
C ASN A 58 -8.57 -10.36 -24.19
N ASP A 59 -9.66 -10.20 -23.44
CA ASP A 59 -11.01 -10.11 -23.99
C ASP A 59 -11.27 -8.70 -24.56
N GLU A 60 -10.68 -7.68 -23.95
CA GLU A 60 -10.76 -6.28 -24.39
C GLU A 60 -9.72 -5.97 -25.48
N ILE A 61 -8.50 -6.48 -25.33
CA ILE A 61 -7.42 -6.33 -26.30
C ILE A 61 -7.31 -7.63 -27.08
N LYS A 62 -8.01 -7.71 -28.22
CA LYS A 62 -7.92 -8.82 -29.19
C LYS A 62 -6.51 -8.93 -29.77
N THR A 63 -5.57 -9.45 -28.99
CA THR A 63 -4.25 -9.80 -29.49
C THR A 63 -4.36 -11.14 -30.18
N GLY A 64 -3.89 -11.23 -31.43
CA GLY A 64 -3.87 -12.49 -32.16
C GLY A 64 -3.13 -13.56 -31.35
N GLN A 65 -3.60 -14.82 -31.45
CA GLN A 65 -2.95 -15.97 -30.81
C GLN A 65 -1.43 -15.84 -30.95
N ASN A 66 -0.71 -15.88 -29.81
CA ASN A 66 0.74 -15.77 -29.70
C ASN A 66 1.38 -14.36 -29.58
N LYS A 67 0.60 -13.29 -29.32
CA LYS A 67 1.13 -11.93 -29.07
C LYS A 67 1.19 -11.50 -27.59
N TYR A 68 1.03 -12.41 -26.64
CA TYR A 68 1.13 -12.10 -25.20
C TYR A 68 2.47 -11.46 -24.82
N ASN A 69 3.56 -11.84 -25.51
CA ASN A 69 4.91 -11.32 -25.27
C ASN A 69 5.03 -9.78 -25.28
N CYS A 70 4.23 -9.06 -26.08
CA CYS A 70 4.32 -7.60 -26.10
C CYS A 70 3.60 -6.96 -24.91
N LEU A 71 2.41 -7.47 -24.56
CA LEU A 71 1.66 -6.97 -23.40
C LEU A 71 2.36 -7.35 -22.10
N GLU A 72 2.89 -8.56 -21.99
CA GLU A 72 3.64 -9.01 -20.81
C GLU A 72 4.89 -8.14 -20.58
N ARG A 73 5.57 -7.69 -21.65
CA ARG A 73 6.67 -6.73 -21.55
C ARG A 73 6.20 -5.33 -21.13
N VAL A 74 5.07 -4.85 -21.64
CA VAL A 74 4.53 -3.52 -21.32
C VAL A 74 4.06 -3.47 -19.87
N PHE A 75 3.33 -4.49 -19.43
CA PHE A 75 2.81 -4.58 -18.07
C PHE A 75 3.80 -5.18 -17.07
N GLY A 76 4.94 -5.71 -17.53
CA GLY A 76 5.96 -6.31 -16.65
C GLY A 76 5.43 -7.48 -15.81
N THR A 77 4.38 -8.14 -16.28
CA THR A 77 3.76 -9.30 -15.62
C THR A 77 3.37 -10.30 -16.69
N ASP A 78 3.38 -11.57 -16.34
CA ASP A 78 2.84 -12.60 -17.21
C ASP A 78 1.31 -12.49 -17.28
N LEU A 79 0.76 -12.68 -18.47
CA LEU A 79 -0.65 -12.55 -18.79
C LEU A 79 -1.17 -13.85 -19.42
N GLY A 80 -2.47 -14.07 -19.33
CA GLY A 80 -3.13 -15.25 -19.88
C GLY A 80 -3.18 -16.46 -18.94
N MET A 81 -3.43 -17.63 -19.53
CA MET A 81 -3.70 -18.88 -18.82
C MET A 81 -2.52 -19.84 -18.96
N HIS A 82 -2.05 -20.43 -17.86
CA HIS A 82 -1.07 -21.52 -17.89
C HIS A 82 -1.62 -22.72 -17.13
N GLY A 83 -1.80 -23.86 -17.81
CA GLY A 83 -2.37 -25.06 -17.21
C GLY A 83 -3.82 -24.94 -16.73
N GLY A 84 -4.62 -24.04 -17.34
CA GLY A 84 -6.02 -23.81 -16.95
C GLY A 84 -6.20 -22.87 -15.75
N LEU A 85 -5.12 -22.30 -15.20
CA LEU A 85 -5.16 -21.30 -14.14
C LEU A 85 -4.74 -19.93 -14.68
N ALA A 86 -5.44 -18.88 -14.23
CA ALA A 86 -5.06 -17.49 -14.46
C ALA A 86 -3.71 -17.23 -13.78
N ARG A 87 -2.76 -16.61 -14.49
CA ARG A 87 -1.52 -16.16 -13.87
C ARG A 87 -1.81 -15.02 -12.88
N SER A 88 -0.88 -14.77 -11.96
CA SER A 88 -1.09 -13.81 -10.86
C SER A 88 -1.44 -12.40 -11.35
N CYS A 89 -1.04 -12.02 -12.58
CA CYS A 89 -1.30 -10.71 -13.18
C CYS A 89 -0.92 -9.55 -12.23
N VAL A 90 0.19 -9.68 -11.48
CA VAL A 90 0.64 -8.68 -10.52
C VAL A 90 1.78 -7.89 -11.14
N GLN A 91 1.52 -6.61 -11.39
CA GLN A 91 2.53 -5.67 -11.88
C GLN A 91 3.23 -5.01 -10.70
N SER A 92 4.56 -5.12 -10.67
CA SER A 92 5.40 -4.42 -9.69
C SER A 92 5.74 -3.02 -10.20
N TYR A 93 5.43 -1.99 -9.42
CA TYR A 93 5.67 -0.58 -9.77
C TYR A 93 6.98 -0.03 -9.19
N GLY A 94 7.62 -0.79 -8.30
CA GLY A 94 8.92 -0.48 -7.71
C GLY A 94 8.81 0.07 -6.28
N ASP A 95 9.91 0.66 -5.84
CA ASP A 95 10.11 1.07 -4.45
C ASP A 95 10.36 2.58 -4.36
N VAL A 96 9.82 3.21 -3.32
CA VAL A 96 10.07 4.61 -3.00
C VAL A 96 10.69 4.72 -1.62
N ASP A 97 11.85 5.39 -1.54
CA ASP A 97 12.47 5.69 -0.25
C ASP A 97 11.58 6.64 0.58
N THR A 98 11.50 6.36 1.86
CA THR A 98 10.65 7.11 2.81
C THR A 98 11.53 7.72 3.91
N PRO A 99 12.30 8.79 3.60
CA PRO A 99 13.04 9.55 4.61
C PRO A 99 12.08 10.37 5.48
N GLY A 100 12.59 10.84 6.62
CA GLY A 100 11.89 11.83 7.44
C GLY A 100 11.60 13.12 6.65
N SER A 101 10.55 13.82 7.05
CA SER A 101 10.00 15.02 6.41
C SER A 101 9.54 14.83 4.96
N ARG A 102 9.14 13.61 4.56
CA ARG A 102 8.58 13.33 3.24
C ARG A 102 7.09 13.00 3.31
N LEU A 103 6.34 13.64 2.42
CA LEU A 103 4.95 13.32 2.11
C LEU A 103 4.90 12.45 0.85
N LEU A 104 4.19 11.32 0.91
CA LEU A 104 4.01 10.41 -0.21
C LEU A 104 2.52 10.17 -0.45
N ALA A 105 1.98 10.68 -1.56
CA ALA A 105 0.59 10.49 -1.96
C ALA A 105 0.48 9.49 -3.12
N PHE A 106 -0.43 8.53 -3.01
CA PHE A 106 -0.66 7.52 -4.04
C PHE A 106 -2.14 7.11 -4.09
N PRO A 107 -2.66 6.71 -5.26
CA PRO A 107 -4.05 6.26 -5.36
C PRO A 107 -4.26 4.93 -4.63
N ASN A 108 -5.49 4.66 -4.17
CA ASN A 108 -5.86 3.44 -3.43
C ASN A 108 -5.91 2.17 -4.31
N VAL A 109 -5.42 2.24 -5.55
CA VAL A 109 -5.29 1.07 -6.44
C VAL A 109 -3.99 0.30 -6.18
N PHE A 110 -3.00 0.94 -5.56
CA PHE A 110 -1.71 0.31 -5.30
C PHE A 110 -1.71 -0.43 -3.97
N GLN A 111 -1.42 -1.72 -4.03
CA GLN A 111 -0.98 -2.47 -2.85
C GLN A 111 0.39 -1.95 -2.45
N ASN A 112 0.55 -1.62 -1.18
CA ASN A 112 1.81 -1.15 -0.65
C ASN A 112 2.36 -2.14 0.40
N ARG A 113 3.68 -2.10 0.58
CA ARG A 113 4.40 -2.86 1.61
C ARG A 113 5.56 -2.05 2.15
N VAL A 114 5.63 -1.94 3.47
CA VAL A 114 6.79 -1.34 4.16
C VAL A 114 7.92 -2.36 4.24
N SER A 115 9.11 -1.97 3.78
CA SER A 115 10.33 -2.77 3.87
C SER A 115 10.81 -2.89 5.31
N SER A 116 11.53 -3.97 5.62
CA SER A 116 12.18 -4.11 6.92
C SER A 116 13.22 -3.01 7.14
N PHE A 117 13.36 -2.58 8.38
CA PHE A 117 14.36 -1.59 8.78
C PHE A 117 14.85 -1.90 10.20
N LYS A 118 16.00 -1.36 10.56
CA LYS A 118 16.65 -1.61 11.85
C LYS A 118 17.23 -0.33 12.44
N LEU A 119 17.67 -0.42 13.68
CA LEU A 119 18.43 0.65 14.32
C LEU A 119 19.75 0.93 13.56
N GLN A 120 20.12 2.22 13.44
CA GLN A 120 21.44 2.59 12.93
C GLN A 120 22.51 2.37 14.01
N ASP A 121 22.25 2.89 15.21
CA ASP A 121 23.02 2.63 16.42
C ASP A 121 22.24 1.62 17.29
N PRO A 122 22.68 0.35 17.37
CA PRO A 122 21.97 -0.71 18.09
C PRO A 122 21.97 -0.53 19.61
N ILE A 123 22.77 0.40 20.13
CA ILE A 123 22.89 0.67 21.58
C ILE A 123 21.84 1.71 22.02
N LYS A 124 21.29 2.49 21.07
CA LYS A 124 20.30 3.52 21.34
C LYS A 124 18.93 3.13 20.82
N PRO A 125 17.84 3.54 21.48
CA PRO A 125 16.51 3.40 20.92
C PRO A 125 16.38 4.28 19.66
N GLY A 126 15.43 3.94 18.81
CA GLY A 126 15.11 4.69 17.61
C GLY A 126 13.62 4.61 17.32
N HIS A 127 13.10 5.58 16.58
CA HIS A 127 11.68 5.64 16.29
C HIS A 127 11.41 6.16 14.90
N ARG A 128 10.22 5.82 14.42
CA ARG A 128 9.70 6.26 13.13
C ARG A 128 8.21 6.53 13.27
N ARG A 129 7.83 7.78 13.09
CA ARG A 129 6.45 8.25 13.24
C ARG A 129 5.92 8.80 11.94
N PHE A 130 4.68 8.44 11.65
CA PHE A 130 4.00 8.88 10.45
C PHE A 130 2.51 9.11 10.66
N ILE A 131 1.96 9.93 9.77
CA ILE A 131 0.54 10.23 9.68
C ILE A 131 0.06 9.67 8.35
N ALA A 132 -1.00 8.87 8.38
CA ALA A 132 -1.73 8.47 7.21
C ALA A 132 -2.97 9.36 7.08
N LEU A 133 -3.16 9.91 5.89
CA LEU A 133 -4.31 10.69 5.50
C LEU A 133 -5.04 9.95 4.38
N TRP A 134 -6.36 9.91 4.47
CA TRP A 134 -7.21 9.26 3.47
C TRP A 134 -8.19 10.28 2.91
N LEU A 135 -8.29 10.30 1.58
CA LEU A 135 -9.26 11.13 0.89
C LEU A 135 -10.48 10.26 0.57
N VAL A 136 -11.58 10.54 1.26
CA VAL A 136 -12.86 9.92 0.95
C VAL A 136 -13.45 10.57 -0.30
N ASP A 137 -14.12 9.78 -1.13
CA ASP A 137 -14.78 10.25 -2.34
C ASP A 137 -15.69 11.46 -2.07
N PRO A 138 -15.37 12.65 -2.63
CA PRO A 138 -16.16 13.86 -2.39
C PRO A 138 -17.57 13.77 -2.99
N HIS A 139 -17.81 12.87 -3.95
CA HIS A 139 -19.12 12.65 -4.53
C HIS A 139 -20.01 11.72 -3.69
N ARG A 140 -19.45 11.04 -2.69
CA ARG A 140 -20.20 10.24 -1.73
C ARG A 140 -20.43 11.03 -0.45
N ARG A 141 -21.70 11.30 -0.16
CA ARG A 141 -22.11 11.91 1.11
C ARG A 141 -21.93 10.90 2.24
N ILE A 142 -20.82 11.00 2.96
CA ILE A 142 -20.62 10.25 4.20
C ILE A 142 -21.57 10.84 5.24
N LEU A 143 -22.40 10.00 5.86
CA LEU A 143 -23.14 10.40 7.04
C LEU A 143 -22.13 10.60 8.18
N SER A 144 -21.98 11.84 8.64
CA SER A 144 -21.15 12.14 9.81
C SER A 144 -21.61 11.30 11.00
N ALA A 145 -20.68 10.90 11.87
CA ALA A 145 -21.01 10.29 13.16
C ALA A 145 -21.90 11.21 14.02
N ALA A 146 -21.95 12.51 13.74
CA ALA A 146 -22.90 13.46 14.34
C ALA A 146 -24.37 13.16 13.97
N ASN A 147 -24.62 12.44 12.88
CA ASN A 147 -25.96 12.03 12.43
C ASN A 147 -26.24 10.54 12.72
N VAL A 148 -25.36 9.86 13.44
CA VAL A 148 -25.63 8.51 13.91
C VAL A 148 -26.49 8.65 15.17
N PRO A 149 -27.75 8.16 15.19
CA PRO A 149 -28.55 8.18 16.41
C PRO A 149 -27.82 7.39 17.51
N PRO A 150 -27.96 7.77 18.80
CA PRO A 150 -27.31 7.09 19.90
C PRO A 150 -27.56 5.58 19.82
N ARG A 151 -26.48 4.78 19.75
CA ARG A 151 -26.59 3.33 19.96
C ARG A 151 -26.71 3.12 21.46
N GLN A 152 -27.95 3.04 21.95
CA GLN A 152 -28.23 2.52 23.29
C GLN A 152 -29.15 1.31 23.16
N LYS A 153 -28.70 0.20 23.72
CA LYS A 153 -29.53 -0.56 24.65
C LYS A 153 -28.68 -0.92 25.85
N ASP A 154 -29.13 -0.41 26.99
CA ASP A 154 -28.77 -0.89 28.31
C ASP A 154 -28.96 -2.41 28.38
N GLN A 155 -28.02 -3.09 29.02
CA GLN A 155 -28.32 -4.30 29.76
C GLN A 155 -27.41 -4.38 30.99
#